data_AF-A0A2S0K0Z5-F1
#
_entry.id   AF-A0A2S0K0Z5-F1
#
_cell.length_a   1.000
_cell.length_b   1.000
_cell.length_c   1.000
_cell.angle_alpha   90.00
_cell.angle_beta   90.00
_cell.angle_gamma   90.00
#
_symmetry.space_group_name_H-M   'P 1'
#
loop_
_entity.id
_entity.type
_entity.pdbx_description
1 polymer ?
#
loop_
_entity_poly.entity_id
_entity_poly.type
_entity_poly.pdbx_seq_one_letter_code
_entity_poly.pdbx_strand_id
1 'polypeptide(L)'
;MVNLSNFNVPIGKHPVDTGKYLIATNEIDKLCYIVGNWIDNRFPGAIIHGRPRLGKTRAISYLIKVLPDELKQNIPMFHIRCRTYKSARESNFFEDLLDGVGHAAPDLGRPSEKRVRLKHFFINAAEKSKQNKIVIFIDDAQKLSAIQYDWLMDVYNELDEYGIVLTTILVGHDELIDRRKRFIKNKDFQIVGRFMSDSYQFNGLRDAEDFKILLEQYDEGTEFPVNSEVSFTHYYYRDHFENGFRLVNFADEFYEVYLELQLEKGLQNNKEIPMQYVTLSIEYILKNYGFFSENVQLLNKNLFKKAIINSGYIQSELVLLDVD
;
A
#
# COMPACT_ATOMS: atom_id res chain seq x y z
N MET A 1 7.13 8.17 -32.98
CA MET A 1 6.08 9.14 -32.63
C MET A 1 4.77 8.42 -32.51
N VAL A 2 4.29 8.30 -31.28
CA VAL A 2 2.96 7.74 -30.99
C VAL A 2 1.93 8.82 -31.33
N ASN A 3 0.94 8.52 -32.17
CA ASN A 3 -0.06 9.53 -32.55
C ASN A 3 -1.12 9.70 -31.44
N LEU A 4 -0.89 10.67 -30.55
CA LEU A 4 -1.75 10.95 -29.40
C LEU A 4 -3.13 11.51 -29.76
N SER A 5 -3.37 11.91 -31.01
CA SER A 5 -4.70 12.34 -31.47
C SER A 5 -5.71 11.18 -31.54
N ASN A 6 -5.22 9.94 -31.51
CA ASN A 6 -6.06 8.74 -31.61
C ASN A 6 -6.52 8.18 -30.25
N PHE A 7 -5.96 8.64 -29.13
CA PHE A 7 -6.39 8.20 -27.80
C PHE A 7 -7.49 9.12 -27.27
N ASN A 8 -8.74 8.79 -27.62
CA ASN A 8 -9.92 9.46 -27.09
C ASN A 8 -10.22 8.94 -25.66
N VAL A 9 -9.41 9.37 -24.69
CA VAL A 9 -9.65 9.08 -23.27
C VAL A 9 -10.84 9.93 -22.80
N PRO A 10 -11.96 9.33 -22.36
CA PRO A 10 -13.08 10.12 -21.90
C PRO A 10 -12.70 10.95 -20.67
N ILE A 11 -13.27 12.14 -20.56
CA ILE A 11 -13.01 13.07 -19.45
C ILE A 11 -13.21 12.36 -18.10
N GLY A 12 -12.22 12.47 -17.22
CA GLY A 12 -12.26 11.88 -15.88
C GLY A 12 -12.06 10.37 -15.83
N LYS A 13 -11.64 9.73 -16.94
CA LYS A 13 -11.33 8.29 -16.98
C LYS A 13 -9.85 7.97 -16.92
N HIS A 14 -8.96 8.95 -17.09
CA HIS A 14 -7.53 8.69 -16.97
C HIS A 14 -7.20 8.23 -15.53
N PRO A 15 -6.24 7.32 -15.30
CA PRO A 15 -5.91 6.86 -13.95
C PRO A 15 -5.55 7.99 -12.97
N VAL A 16 -4.86 9.03 -13.44
CA VAL A 16 -4.55 10.28 -12.69
C VAL A 16 -5.80 11.09 -12.31
N ASP A 17 -6.90 10.97 -13.06
CA ASP A 17 -8.18 11.60 -12.70
C ASP A 17 -8.96 10.76 -11.68
N THR A 18 -8.87 9.44 -11.79
CA THR A 18 -9.63 8.50 -10.95
C THR A 18 -8.93 8.13 -9.64
N GLY A 19 -7.62 8.40 -9.52
CA GLY A 19 -6.79 7.95 -8.41
C GLY A 19 -6.62 6.42 -8.36
N LYS A 20 -6.89 5.72 -9.47
CA LYS A 20 -6.86 4.24 -9.55
C LYS A 20 -5.69 3.75 -10.39
N TYR A 21 -4.51 3.82 -9.80
CA TYR A 21 -3.29 3.22 -10.35
C TYR A 21 -2.36 2.76 -9.21
N LEU A 22 -1.33 2.02 -9.57
CA LEU A 22 -0.24 1.61 -8.69
C LEU A 22 1.05 2.16 -9.30
N ILE A 23 1.93 2.68 -8.43
CA ILE A 23 3.27 3.11 -8.78
C ILE A 23 4.22 2.26 -7.93
N ALA A 24 5.22 1.65 -8.56
CA ALA A 24 6.30 1.01 -7.84
C ALA A 24 7.16 2.08 -7.17
N THR A 25 7.56 1.86 -5.92
CA THR A 25 8.51 2.73 -5.24
C THR A 25 9.60 1.86 -4.64
N ASN A 26 10.73 2.48 -4.34
CA ASN A 26 11.89 1.88 -3.70
C ASN A 26 11.48 1.15 -2.42
N GLU A 27 10.55 1.74 -1.67
CA GLU A 27 10.04 1.17 -0.43
C GLU A 27 9.14 -0.05 -0.69
N ILE A 28 8.37 -0.06 -1.78
CA ILE A 28 7.60 -1.24 -2.21
C ILE A 28 8.55 -2.37 -2.64
N ASP A 29 9.62 -2.07 -3.37
CA ASP A 29 10.60 -3.09 -3.80
C ASP A 29 11.32 -3.72 -2.59
N LYS A 30 11.74 -2.88 -1.62
CA LYS A 30 12.27 -3.37 -0.34
C LYS A 30 11.25 -4.24 0.39
N LEU A 31 9.99 -3.83 0.39
CA LEU A 31 8.93 -4.60 1.03
C LEU A 31 8.69 -5.94 0.33
N CYS A 32 8.71 -5.99 -1.01
CA CYS A 32 8.63 -7.24 -1.78
C CYS A 32 9.75 -8.20 -1.36
N TYR A 33 11.00 -7.73 -1.28
CA TYR A 33 12.13 -8.54 -0.84
C TYR A 33 11.94 -9.07 0.59
N ILE A 34 11.53 -8.22 1.54
CA ILE A 34 11.33 -8.62 2.94
C ILE A 34 10.18 -9.62 3.08
N VAL A 35 9.04 -9.34 2.46
CA VAL A 35 7.86 -10.22 2.54
C VAL A 35 8.09 -11.53 1.81
N GLY A 36 8.75 -11.50 0.64
CA GLY A 36 9.16 -12.71 -0.07
C GLY A 36 10.05 -13.60 0.81
N ASN A 37 11.02 -13.02 1.50
CA ASN A 37 11.86 -13.76 2.45
C ASN A 37 11.05 -14.35 3.62
N TRP A 38 10.08 -13.63 4.18
CA TRP A 38 9.21 -14.19 5.23
C TRP A 38 8.41 -15.39 4.71
N ILE A 39 7.86 -15.32 3.49
CA ILE A 39 7.06 -16.38 2.88
C ILE A 39 7.93 -17.61 2.55
N ASP A 40 9.12 -17.42 1.98
CA ASP A 40 10.02 -18.52 1.63
C ASP A 40 10.59 -19.23 2.85
N ASN A 41 10.92 -18.47 3.90
CA ASN A 41 11.39 -19.02 5.18
C ASN A 41 10.25 -19.54 6.08
N ARG A 42 9.00 -19.56 5.59
CA ARG A 42 7.82 -20.05 6.32
C ARG A 42 7.62 -19.34 7.68
N PHE A 43 7.86 -18.03 7.72
CA PHE A 43 7.54 -17.26 8.91
C PHE A 43 6.02 -17.36 9.19
N PRO A 44 5.61 -17.63 10.45
CA PRO A 44 4.19 -17.78 10.78
C PRO A 44 3.46 -16.42 10.69
N GLY A 45 4.15 -15.32 10.97
CA GLY A 45 3.61 -13.99 10.79
C GLY A 45 4.54 -12.86 11.21
N ALA A 46 4.25 -11.67 10.70
CA ALA A 46 5.07 -10.47 10.88
C ALA A 46 4.22 -9.20 10.84
N ILE A 47 4.82 -8.08 11.27
CA ILE A 47 4.19 -6.76 11.27
C ILE A 47 4.79 -5.89 10.17
N ILE A 48 3.96 -5.17 9.42
CA ILE A 48 4.35 -4.01 8.63
C ILE A 48 3.70 -2.78 9.29
N HIS A 49 4.50 -1.85 9.77
CA HIS A 49 4.01 -0.65 10.45
C HIS A 49 4.58 0.63 9.84
N GLY A 50 3.95 1.76 10.11
CA GLY A 50 4.43 3.07 9.69
C GLY A 50 3.31 4.10 9.78
N ARG A 51 3.64 5.38 9.56
CA ARG A 51 2.68 6.49 9.67
C ARG A 51 1.48 6.34 8.72
N PRO A 52 0.35 7.00 9.00
CA PRO A 52 -0.77 7.06 8.05
C PRO A 52 -0.33 7.60 6.69
N ARG A 53 -1.05 7.23 5.62
CA ARG A 53 -0.90 7.81 4.26
C ARG A 53 0.42 7.58 3.53
N LEU A 54 1.29 6.71 4.06
CA LEU A 54 2.52 6.28 3.37
C LEU A 54 2.26 5.37 2.17
N GLY A 55 1.05 4.81 2.02
CA GLY A 55 0.69 3.94 0.89
C GLY A 55 0.68 2.44 1.19
N LYS A 56 0.76 2.03 2.47
CA LYS A 56 0.73 0.61 2.90
C LYS A 56 -0.37 -0.23 2.24
N THR A 57 -1.61 0.25 2.20
CA THR A 57 -2.73 -0.44 1.53
C THR A 57 -2.49 -0.67 0.03
N ARG A 58 -1.86 0.29 -0.66
CA ARG A 58 -1.48 0.15 -2.07
C ARG A 58 -0.33 -0.83 -2.24
N ALA A 59 0.63 -0.81 -1.31
CA ALA A 59 1.73 -1.77 -1.28
C ALA A 59 1.21 -3.21 -1.15
N ILE A 60 0.23 -3.48 -0.27
CA ILE A 60 -0.42 -4.81 -0.19
C ILE A 60 -0.97 -5.25 -1.55
N SER A 61 -1.68 -4.35 -2.25
CA SER A 61 -2.26 -4.66 -3.57
C SER A 61 -1.18 -4.95 -4.62
N TYR A 62 -0.05 -4.25 -4.54
CA TYR A 62 1.11 -4.49 -5.40
C TYR A 62 1.74 -5.86 -5.10
N LEU A 63 2.02 -6.15 -3.83
CA LEU A 63 2.64 -7.40 -3.38
C LEU A 63 1.81 -8.63 -3.78
N ILE A 64 0.49 -8.59 -3.60
CA ILE A 64 -0.41 -9.70 -3.99
C ILE A 64 -0.32 -9.99 -5.49
N LYS A 65 -0.09 -8.96 -6.32
CA LYS A 65 0.05 -9.11 -7.77
C LYS A 65 1.42 -9.64 -8.18
N VAL A 66 2.48 -9.22 -7.51
CA VAL A 66 3.87 -9.42 -7.97
C VAL A 66 4.56 -10.61 -7.30
N LEU A 67 4.34 -10.83 -6.01
CA LEU A 67 5.03 -11.89 -5.26
C LEU A 67 4.84 -13.31 -5.81
N PRO A 68 3.67 -13.72 -6.32
CA PRO A 68 3.54 -15.06 -6.90
C PRO A 68 4.51 -15.33 -8.06
N ASP A 69 4.75 -14.31 -8.89
CA ASP A 69 5.67 -14.39 -10.02
C ASP A 69 7.13 -14.33 -9.56
N GLU A 70 7.46 -13.43 -8.61
CA GLU A 70 8.82 -13.31 -8.05
C GLU A 70 9.27 -14.59 -7.33
N LEU A 71 8.37 -15.17 -6.53
CA LEU A 71 8.62 -16.41 -5.79
C LEU A 71 8.53 -17.66 -6.67
N LYS A 72 8.03 -17.53 -7.91
CA LYS A 72 7.72 -18.63 -8.83
C LYS A 72 6.82 -19.69 -8.17
N GLN A 73 5.95 -19.24 -7.28
CA GLN A 73 5.04 -20.06 -6.50
C GLN A 73 3.66 -19.41 -6.56
N ASN A 74 2.65 -20.15 -7.04
CA ASN A 74 1.28 -19.65 -7.13
C ASN A 74 0.59 -19.68 -5.75
N ILE A 75 1.13 -18.97 -4.77
CA ILE A 75 0.65 -18.96 -3.38
C ILE A 75 -0.64 -18.12 -3.31
N PRO A 76 -1.74 -18.64 -2.76
CA PRO A 76 -2.94 -17.85 -2.52
C PRO A 76 -2.66 -16.76 -1.49
N MET A 77 -2.84 -15.50 -1.91
CA MET A 77 -2.65 -14.31 -1.07
C MET A 77 -3.93 -13.48 -1.01
N PHE A 78 -4.31 -13.02 0.18
CA PHE A 78 -5.58 -12.31 0.39
C PHE A 78 -5.38 -11.00 1.15
N HIS A 79 -6.17 -9.97 0.79
CA HIS A 79 -6.19 -8.67 1.48
C HIS A 79 -7.45 -8.55 2.33
N ILE A 80 -7.26 -8.53 3.64
CA ILE A 80 -8.33 -8.47 4.63
C ILE A 80 -8.27 -7.10 5.29
N ARG A 81 -9.40 -6.38 5.32
CA ARG A 81 -9.46 -5.04 5.94
C ARG A 81 -10.18 -5.11 7.28
N CYS A 82 -9.54 -4.67 8.35
CA CYS A 82 -10.20 -4.58 9.65
C CYS A 82 -11.23 -3.43 9.67
N ARG A 83 -12.45 -3.78 10.08
CA ARG A 83 -13.55 -2.82 10.29
C ARG A 83 -13.66 -2.42 11.76
N THR A 84 -14.22 -1.24 12.00
CA THR A 84 -14.45 -0.74 13.37
C THR A 84 -15.78 -1.24 13.89
N TYR A 85 -15.77 -1.86 15.07
CA TYR A 85 -16.98 -2.32 15.77
C TYR A 85 -17.03 -1.78 17.19
N LYS A 86 -18.25 -1.61 17.73
CA LYS A 86 -18.45 -1.22 19.14
C LYS A 86 -17.93 -2.27 20.12
N SER A 87 -18.03 -3.55 19.76
CA SER A 87 -17.47 -4.67 20.52
C SER A 87 -17.07 -5.79 19.57
N ALA A 88 -16.04 -6.55 19.97
CA ALA A 88 -15.61 -7.72 19.21
C ALA A 88 -16.69 -8.81 19.25
N ARG A 89 -17.09 -9.30 18.08
CA ARG A 89 -18.04 -10.41 17.93
C ARG A 89 -17.47 -11.39 16.93
N GLU A 90 -17.52 -12.67 17.28
CA GLU A 90 -16.96 -13.75 16.45
C GLU A 90 -17.60 -13.78 15.05
N SER A 91 -18.92 -13.55 14.97
CA SER A 91 -19.65 -13.44 13.69
C SER A 91 -19.04 -12.39 12.75
N ASN A 92 -18.76 -11.20 13.29
CA ASN A 92 -18.25 -10.08 12.49
C ASN A 92 -16.81 -10.35 12.05
N PHE A 93 -16.01 -10.97 12.93
CA PHE A 93 -14.63 -11.32 12.62
C PHE A 93 -14.55 -12.32 11.45
N PHE A 94 -15.33 -13.40 11.48
CA PHE A 94 -15.33 -14.36 10.37
C PHE A 94 -16.01 -13.83 9.10
N GLU A 95 -16.97 -12.92 9.22
CA GLU A 95 -17.56 -12.20 8.08
C GLU A 95 -16.51 -11.33 7.37
N ASP A 96 -15.72 -10.55 8.12
CA ASP A 96 -14.65 -9.72 7.56
C ASP A 96 -13.57 -10.57 6.86
N LEU A 97 -13.21 -11.72 7.44
CA LEU A 97 -12.28 -12.66 6.81
C LEU A 97 -12.86 -13.25 5.52
N LEU A 98 -14.13 -13.70 5.54
CA LEU A 98 -14.80 -14.24 4.36
C LEU A 98 -14.94 -13.20 3.24
N ASP A 99 -15.27 -11.96 3.58
CA ASP A 99 -15.33 -10.84 2.65
C ASP A 99 -13.96 -10.55 2.04
N GLY A 100 -12.91 -10.50 2.89
CA GLY A 100 -11.53 -10.25 2.47
C GLY A 100 -10.94 -11.32 1.55
N VAL A 101 -11.36 -12.57 1.68
CA VAL A 101 -10.98 -13.65 0.75
C VAL A 101 -11.85 -13.72 -0.50
N GLY A 102 -12.85 -12.84 -0.63
CA GLY A 102 -13.76 -12.79 -1.78
C GLY A 102 -14.82 -13.90 -1.79
N HIS A 103 -15.19 -14.42 -0.62
CA HIS A 103 -16.22 -15.46 -0.51
C HIS A 103 -17.61 -14.90 -0.85
N ALA A 104 -18.40 -15.59 -1.68
CA ALA A 104 -19.68 -15.09 -2.22
C ALA A 104 -20.79 -14.86 -1.18
N ALA A 105 -20.68 -15.49 -0.01
CA ALA A 105 -21.63 -15.36 1.10
C ALA A 105 -20.88 -15.14 2.42
N PRO A 106 -20.40 -13.92 2.71
CA PRO A 106 -19.60 -13.64 3.91
C PRO A 106 -20.47 -13.49 5.17
N ASP A 107 -21.70 -13.00 5.01
CA ASP A 107 -22.64 -12.63 6.08
C ASP A 107 -23.55 -13.78 6.53
N LEU A 108 -23.74 -14.81 5.70
CA LEU A 108 -24.67 -15.91 5.96
C LEU A 108 -24.21 -16.90 7.03
N GLY A 109 -25.09 -17.19 7.99
CA GLY A 109 -24.97 -18.28 8.96
C GLY A 109 -24.50 -17.86 10.34
N ARG A 110 -24.41 -18.85 11.24
CA ARG A 110 -23.87 -18.69 12.61
C ARG A 110 -22.35 -18.53 12.59
N PRO A 111 -21.72 -17.96 13.64
CA PRO A 111 -20.27 -17.80 13.70
C PRO A 111 -19.47 -19.08 13.42
N SER A 112 -19.90 -20.21 13.99
CA SER A 112 -19.28 -21.52 13.75
C SER A 112 -19.36 -21.97 12.29
N GLU A 113 -20.48 -21.70 11.61
CA GLU A 113 -20.67 -22.01 10.19
C GLU A 113 -19.77 -21.13 9.32
N LYS A 114 -19.60 -19.84 9.67
CA LYS A 114 -18.68 -18.92 8.99
C LYS A 114 -17.22 -19.38 9.15
N ARG A 115 -16.81 -19.78 10.35
CA ARG A 115 -15.47 -20.33 10.63
C ARG A 115 -15.19 -21.58 9.78
N VAL A 116 -16.11 -22.55 9.79
CA VAL A 116 -15.99 -23.78 8.96
C VAL A 116 -15.88 -23.44 7.48
N ARG A 117 -16.65 -22.45 7.00
CA ARG A 117 -16.61 -22.01 5.61
C ARG A 117 -15.26 -21.39 5.25
N LEU A 118 -14.72 -20.53 6.12
CA LEU A 118 -13.41 -19.93 5.92
C LEU A 118 -12.30 -20.99 5.89
N LYS A 119 -12.34 -21.94 6.84
CA LYS A 119 -11.41 -23.07 6.88
C LYS A 119 -11.44 -23.86 5.56
N HIS A 120 -12.61 -24.28 5.11
CA HIS A 120 -12.75 -25.02 3.85
C HIS A 120 -12.32 -24.21 2.63
N PHE A 121 -12.56 -22.90 2.64
CA PHE A 121 -12.07 -22.01 1.60
C PHE A 121 -10.54 -22.02 1.52
N PHE A 122 -9.85 -21.86 2.65
CA PHE A 122 -8.39 -21.90 2.69
C PHE A 122 -7.81 -23.26 2.31
N ILE A 123 -8.40 -24.37 2.78
CA ILE A 123 -7.99 -25.72 2.37
C ILE A 123 -8.09 -25.86 0.84
N ASN A 124 -9.23 -25.48 0.26
CA ASN A 124 -9.44 -25.56 -1.19
C ASN A 124 -8.45 -24.68 -1.97
N ALA A 125 -8.16 -23.47 -1.48
CA ALA A 125 -7.18 -22.57 -2.09
C ALA A 125 -5.75 -23.15 -2.04
N ALA A 126 -5.36 -23.72 -0.90
CA ALA A 126 -4.06 -24.37 -0.71
C ALA A 126 -3.91 -25.62 -1.62
N GLU A 127 -4.96 -26.44 -1.73
CA GLU A 127 -4.98 -27.61 -2.62
C GLU A 127 -4.87 -27.22 -4.10
N LYS A 128 -5.63 -26.21 -4.53
CA LYS A 128 -5.60 -25.71 -5.92
C LYS A 128 -4.22 -25.16 -6.31
N SER A 129 -3.57 -24.45 -5.39
CA SER A 129 -2.23 -23.90 -5.60
C SER A 129 -1.11 -24.93 -5.50
N LYS A 130 -1.36 -26.07 -4.82
CA LYS A 130 -0.38 -27.12 -4.51
C LYS A 130 0.83 -26.60 -3.70
N GLN A 131 0.68 -25.47 -3.01
CA GLN A 131 1.75 -24.87 -2.22
C GLN A 131 1.68 -25.26 -0.74
N ASN A 132 0.51 -25.70 -0.24
CA ASN A 132 0.24 -25.88 1.19
C ASN A 132 0.59 -24.62 2.01
N LYS A 133 0.43 -23.44 1.39
CA LYS A 133 0.71 -22.12 1.97
C LYS A 133 -0.50 -21.22 1.72
N ILE A 134 -0.82 -20.38 2.68
CA ILE A 134 -1.78 -19.29 2.55
C ILE A 134 -1.13 -18.04 3.15
N VAL A 135 -1.20 -16.92 2.43
CA VAL A 135 -0.76 -15.62 2.95
C VAL A 135 -1.97 -14.72 3.11
N ILE A 136 -2.11 -14.09 4.28
CA ILE A 136 -3.12 -13.07 4.50
C ILE A 136 -2.46 -11.77 4.95
N PHE A 137 -2.82 -10.67 4.31
CA PHE A 137 -2.49 -9.32 4.74
C PHE A 137 -3.69 -8.76 5.49
N ILE A 138 -3.55 -8.53 6.79
CA ILE A 138 -4.59 -7.90 7.61
C ILE A 138 -4.27 -6.42 7.73
N ASP A 139 -4.98 -5.59 6.98
CA ASP A 139 -4.82 -4.14 6.93
C ASP A 139 -5.63 -3.45 8.05
N ASP A 140 -5.12 -2.32 8.54
CA ASP A 140 -5.56 -1.67 9.78
C ASP A 140 -5.57 -2.61 11.00
N ALA A 141 -4.60 -3.52 11.11
CA ALA A 141 -4.54 -4.52 12.17
C ALA A 141 -4.47 -3.95 13.60
N GLN A 142 -4.11 -2.67 13.77
CA GLN A 142 -4.23 -1.97 15.05
C GLN A 142 -5.66 -1.99 15.61
N LYS A 143 -6.68 -2.22 14.78
CA LYS A 143 -8.08 -2.36 15.20
C LYS A 143 -8.42 -3.72 15.81
N LEU A 144 -7.57 -4.74 15.66
CA LEU A 144 -7.81 -6.06 16.27
C LEU A 144 -7.78 -5.99 17.79
N SER A 145 -8.75 -6.62 18.42
CA SER A 145 -8.79 -6.85 19.88
C SER A 145 -8.07 -8.14 20.26
N ALA A 146 -7.74 -8.32 21.54
CA ALA A 146 -7.07 -9.53 22.04
C ALA A 146 -7.82 -10.81 21.67
N ILE A 147 -9.13 -10.86 21.89
CA ILE A 147 -9.96 -12.04 21.57
C ILE A 147 -9.99 -12.38 20.06
N GLN A 148 -9.80 -11.39 19.19
CA GLN A 148 -9.71 -11.64 17.74
C GLN A 148 -8.38 -12.30 17.36
N TYR A 149 -7.30 -12.07 18.10
CA TYR A 149 -6.07 -12.85 17.93
C TYR A 149 -6.25 -14.30 18.36
N ASP A 150 -7.05 -14.56 19.40
CA ASP A 150 -7.39 -15.94 19.81
C ASP A 150 -8.20 -16.65 18.72
N TRP A 151 -9.21 -16.00 18.14
CA TRP A 151 -9.96 -16.55 17.00
C TRP A 151 -9.09 -16.76 15.75
N LEU A 152 -8.09 -15.90 15.53
CA LEU A 152 -7.13 -16.09 14.43
C LEU A 152 -6.17 -17.25 14.71
N MET A 153 -5.73 -17.42 15.96
CA MET A 153 -4.89 -18.54 16.40
C MET A 153 -5.61 -19.87 16.23
N ASP A 154 -6.91 -19.89 16.48
CA ASP A 154 -7.79 -21.01 16.20
C ASP A 154 -7.77 -21.40 14.71
N VAL A 155 -7.90 -20.44 13.79
CA VAL A 155 -7.77 -20.69 12.34
C VAL A 155 -6.37 -21.17 11.98
N TYR A 156 -5.34 -20.56 12.56
CA TYR A 156 -3.94 -20.97 12.36
C TYR A 156 -3.74 -22.45 12.72
N ASN A 157 -4.18 -22.86 13.91
CA ASN A 157 -4.02 -24.24 14.38
C ASN A 157 -4.84 -25.22 13.52
N GLU A 158 -6.06 -24.86 13.14
CA GLU A 158 -6.89 -25.69 12.26
C GLU A 158 -6.26 -25.90 10.88
N LEU A 159 -5.51 -24.93 10.33
CA LEU A 159 -4.81 -25.10 9.05
C LEU A 159 -3.53 -25.94 9.19
N ASP A 160 -2.82 -25.77 10.31
CA ASP A 160 -1.61 -26.55 10.62
C ASP A 160 -1.92 -28.05 10.75
N GLU A 161 -3.08 -28.41 11.31
CA GLU A 161 -3.58 -29.80 11.34
C GLU A 161 -3.74 -30.44 9.94
N TYR A 162 -3.93 -29.61 8.90
CA TYR A 162 -4.01 -30.05 7.49
C TYR A 162 -2.68 -29.88 6.75
N GLY A 163 -1.59 -29.54 7.46
CA GLY A 163 -0.27 -29.29 6.89
C GLY A 163 -0.19 -28.01 6.06
N ILE A 164 -1.11 -27.06 6.27
CA ILE A 164 -1.15 -25.78 5.55
C ILE A 164 -0.50 -24.69 6.41
N VAL A 165 0.55 -24.07 5.88
CA VAL A 165 1.23 -22.95 6.53
C VAL A 165 0.45 -21.67 6.29
N LEU A 166 -0.12 -21.10 7.35
CA LEU A 166 -0.71 -19.76 7.33
C LEU A 166 0.34 -18.72 7.72
N THR A 167 0.71 -17.84 6.78
CA THR A 167 1.53 -16.64 7.06
C THR A 167 0.61 -15.43 7.19
N THR A 168 0.55 -14.84 8.38
CA THR A 168 -0.24 -13.63 8.63
C THR A 168 0.66 -12.40 8.68
N ILE A 169 0.40 -11.43 7.81
CA ILE A 169 1.12 -10.16 7.78
C ILE A 169 0.18 -9.07 8.28
N LEU A 170 0.44 -8.58 9.49
CA LEU A 170 -0.34 -7.51 10.13
C LEU A 170 0.16 -6.16 9.62
N VAL A 171 -0.70 -5.40 8.93
CA VAL A 171 -0.35 -4.09 8.37
C VAL A 171 -1.11 -3.01 9.13
N GLY A 172 -0.41 -1.96 9.57
CA GLY A 172 -1.03 -0.90 10.35
C GLY A 172 -0.10 0.24 10.74
N HIS A 173 -0.44 0.93 11.82
CA HIS A 173 0.38 2.00 12.40
C HIS A 173 1.31 1.47 13.49
N ASP A 174 2.15 2.34 14.05
CA ASP A 174 3.14 2.01 15.08
C ASP A 174 2.51 1.46 16.38
N GLU A 175 1.21 1.68 16.58
CA GLU A 175 0.40 1.06 17.65
C GLU A 175 0.50 -0.48 17.66
N LEU A 176 0.78 -1.10 16.49
CA LEU A 176 1.06 -2.54 16.40
C LEU A 176 2.33 -2.94 17.13
N ILE A 177 3.37 -2.11 17.07
CA ILE A 177 4.63 -2.36 17.78
C ILE A 177 4.41 -2.23 19.29
N ASP A 178 3.65 -1.24 19.74
CA ASP A 178 3.30 -1.12 21.15
C ASP A 178 2.37 -2.24 21.63
N ARG A 179 1.49 -2.75 20.76
CA ARG A 179 0.71 -3.95 21.02
C ARG A 179 1.61 -5.19 21.15
N ARG A 180 2.59 -5.38 20.27
CA ARG A 180 3.58 -6.47 20.38
C ARG A 180 4.31 -6.40 21.73
N LYS A 181 4.81 -5.22 22.13
CA LYS A 181 5.45 -5.01 23.45
C LYS A 181 4.52 -5.41 24.61
N ARG A 182 3.23 -5.05 24.53
CA ARG A 182 2.24 -5.44 25.55
C ARG A 182 2.03 -6.96 25.63
N PHE A 183 1.88 -7.65 24.50
CA PHE A 183 1.76 -9.11 24.49
C PHE A 183 3.00 -9.79 25.07
N ILE A 184 4.21 -9.32 24.72
CA ILE A 184 5.46 -9.83 25.31
C ILE A 184 5.47 -9.64 26.83
N LYS A 185 5.11 -8.44 27.31
CA LYS A 185 5.05 -8.13 28.75
C LYS A 185 4.04 -9.00 29.49
N ASN A 186 2.91 -9.30 28.88
CA ASN A 186 1.86 -10.17 29.43
C ASN A 186 2.18 -11.67 29.31
N LYS A 187 3.30 -12.03 28.65
CA LYS A 187 3.70 -13.41 28.35
C LYS A 187 2.76 -14.14 27.38
N ASP A 188 2.08 -13.40 26.50
CA ASP A 188 1.24 -13.94 25.43
C ASP A 188 2.08 -14.40 24.22
N PHE A 189 3.09 -15.23 24.48
CA PHE A 189 4.06 -15.66 23.48
C PHE A 189 3.43 -16.49 22.35
N GLN A 190 2.28 -17.12 22.61
CA GLN A 190 1.49 -17.85 21.61
C GLN A 190 0.95 -16.95 20.49
N ILE A 191 0.63 -15.68 20.80
CA ILE A 191 0.21 -14.67 19.81
C ILE A 191 1.44 -14.09 19.12
N VAL A 192 2.46 -13.71 19.90
CA VAL A 192 3.67 -13.08 19.37
C VAL A 192 4.38 -14.00 18.38
N GLY A 193 4.58 -15.27 18.74
CA GLY A 193 5.28 -16.24 17.91
C GLY A 193 4.52 -16.65 16.65
N ARG A 194 3.19 -16.44 16.58
CA ARG A 194 2.37 -16.74 15.40
C ARG A 194 2.20 -15.54 14.47
N PHE A 195 2.10 -14.33 15.01
CA PHE A 195 1.64 -13.17 14.21
C PHE A 195 2.59 -11.97 14.24
N MET A 196 3.58 -11.96 15.13
CA MET A 196 4.43 -10.79 15.41
C MET A 196 5.89 -11.18 15.61
N SER A 197 6.36 -12.23 14.91
CA SER A 197 7.72 -12.74 15.07
C SER A 197 8.76 -11.75 14.56
N ASP A 198 8.41 -11.01 13.51
CA ASP A 198 9.25 -9.97 12.93
C ASP A 198 8.45 -8.69 12.64
N SER A 199 9.14 -7.60 12.32
CA SER A 199 8.53 -6.32 11.96
C SER A 199 9.36 -5.55 10.94
N TYR A 200 8.68 -4.92 9.99
CA TYR A 200 9.24 -3.99 9.03
C TYR A 200 8.58 -2.61 9.16
N GLN A 201 9.38 -1.55 9.22
CA GLN A 201 8.91 -0.18 9.19
C GLN A 201 8.82 0.29 7.74
N PHE A 202 7.59 0.45 7.25
CA PHE A 202 7.28 1.02 5.94
C PHE A 202 7.38 2.54 5.99
N ASN A 203 8.23 3.12 5.15
CA ASN A 203 8.54 4.54 5.17
C ASN A 203 7.89 5.31 3.99
N GLY A 204 7.79 6.63 4.14
CA GLY A 204 7.53 7.55 3.02
C GLY A 204 8.79 7.84 2.22
N LEU A 205 8.71 8.86 1.35
CA LEU A 205 9.87 9.33 0.59
C LEU A 205 10.77 10.16 1.49
N ARG A 206 12.09 9.95 1.44
CA ARG A 206 13.05 10.56 2.37
C ARG A 206 14.10 11.42 1.68
N ASP A 207 14.46 11.10 0.45
CA ASP A 207 15.54 11.76 -0.27
C ASP A 207 15.21 11.97 -1.75
N ALA A 208 16.10 12.67 -2.46
CA ALA A 208 15.95 12.96 -3.88
C ALA A 208 15.93 11.70 -4.75
N GLU A 209 16.60 10.62 -4.33
CA GLU A 209 16.60 9.35 -5.07
C GLU A 209 15.24 8.65 -4.99
N ASP A 210 14.56 8.69 -3.83
CA ASP A 210 13.16 8.28 -3.69
C ASP A 210 12.24 9.06 -4.65
N PHE A 211 12.47 10.37 -4.83
CA PHE A 211 11.71 11.18 -5.79
C PHE A 211 12.04 10.81 -7.23
N LYS A 212 13.32 10.57 -7.53
CA LYS A 212 13.78 10.22 -8.87
C LYS A 212 13.12 8.95 -9.37
N ILE A 213 13.26 7.86 -8.60
CA ILE A 213 12.64 6.57 -8.93
C ILE A 213 11.13 6.71 -9.05
N LEU A 214 10.48 7.45 -8.14
CA LEU A 214 9.04 7.69 -8.20
C LEU A 214 8.63 8.38 -9.52
N LEU A 215 9.30 9.46 -9.89
CA LEU A 215 8.94 10.25 -11.07
C LEU A 215 9.26 9.51 -12.38
N GLU A 216 10.33 8.70 -12.41
CA GLU A 216 10.62 7.79 -13.53
C GLU A 216 9.45 6.84 -13.80
N GLN A 217 8.73 6.37 -12.77
CA GLN A 217 7.55 5.54 -12.98
C GLN A 217 6.42 6.27 -13.71
N TYR A 218 6.25 7.58 -13.51
CA TYR A 218 5.25 8.35 -14.28
C TYR A 218 5.70 8.57 -15.73
N ASP A 219 7.01 8.65 -15.95
CA ASP A 219 7.61 8.84 -17.26
C ASP A 219 7.61 7.57 -18.11
N GLU A 220 7.82 6.40 -17.50
CA GLU A 220 8.07 5.13 -18.20
C GLU A 220 7.36 3.91 -17.59
N GLY A 221 7.15 3.88 -16.28
CA GLY A 221 6.54 2.75 -15.55
C GLY A 221 5.01 2.71 -15.59
N THR A 222 4.36 3.66 -16.26
CA THR A 222 2.91 3.77 -16.38
C THR A 222 2.49 3.70 -17.83
N GLU A 223 1.25 3.28 -18.06
CA GLU A 223 0.70 3.19 -19.40
C GLU A 223 -0.82 3.38 -19.37
N PHE A 224 -1.33 4.28 -20.20
CA PHE A 224 -2.77 4.39 -20.44
C PHE A 224 -3.11 5.00 -21.81
N PRO A 225 -4.05 4.41 -22.58
CA PRO A 225 -4.70 3.11 -22.37
C PRO A 225 -3.71 1.94 -22.31
N VAL A 226 -4.09 0.78 -21.78
CA VAL A 226 -3.19 -0.38 -21.70
C VAL A 226 -2.73 -0.80 -23.11
N ASN A 227 -1.44 -1.12 -23.27
CA ASN A 227 -0.77 -1.41 -24.55
C ASN A 227 -0.71 -0.23 -25.55
N SER A 228 -0.74 1.02 -25.06
CA SER A 228 -0.59 2.24 -25.87
C SER A 228 0.86 2.74 -26.00
N GLU A 229 1.77 2.28 -25.14
CA GLU A 229 3.11 2.85 -24.92
C GLU A 229 3.07 4.34 -24.51
N VAL A 230 1.93 4.83 -24.03
CA VAL A 230 1.74 6.20 -23.56
C VAL A 230 1.76 6.22 -22.04
N SER A 231 2.86 6.70 -21.48
CA SER A 231 2.98 6.95 -20.04
C SER A 231 2.13 8.13 -19.59
N PHE A 232 1.94 8.26 -18.28
CA PHE A 232 1.13 9.36 -17.73
C PHE A 232 1.78 10.70 -18.04
N THR A 233 3.10 10.84 -17.88
CA THR A 233 3.80 12.06 -18.30
C THR A 233 3.61 12.31 -19.79
N HIS A 234 3.76 11.29 -20.65
CA HIS A 234 3.58 11.46 -22.10
C HIS A 234 2.16 11.93 -22.44
N TYR A 235 1.14 11.40 -21.77
CA TYR A 235 -0.26 11.80 -21.99
C TYR A 235 -0.52 13.27 -21.64
N TYR A 236 0.01 13.76 -20.50
CA TYR A 236 -0.23 15.13 -20.03
C TYR A 236 0.79 16.15 -20.55
N TYR A 237 1.98 15.76 -21.00
CA TYR A 237 3.02 16.66 -21.52
C TYR A 237 3.37 16.40 -22.99
N ARG A 238 2.47 15.78 -23.75
CA ARG A 238 2.54 15.43 -25.19
C ARG A 238 3.68 16.08 -25.99
N ASP A 239 3.51 17.35 -26.36
CA ASP A 239 4.43 18.08 -27.23
C ASP A 239 5.80 18.30 -26.57
N HIS A 240 5.83 18.46 -25.25
CA HIS A 240 7.06 18.64 -24.48
C HIS A 240 7.79 17.31 -24.27
N PHE A 241 7.07 16.20 -24.14
CA PHE A 241 7.64 14.87 -23.92
C PHE A 241 8.46 14.41 -25.13
N GLU A 242 7.98 14.67 -26.35
CA GLU A 242 8.72 14.43 -27.59
C GLU A 242 9.98 15.31 -27.70
N ASN A 243 10.01 16.45 -27.00
CA ASN A 243 11.17 17.34 -26.89
C ASN A 243 12.04 17.06 -25.65
N GLY A 244 11.88 15.89 -25.01
CA GLY A 244 12.72 15.46 -23.89
C GLY A 244 12.21 15.85 -22.50
N PHE A 245 11.00 16.41 -22.38
CA PHE A 245 10.40 16.63 -21.06
C PHE A 245 10.16 15.30 -20.36
N ARG A 246 10.66 15.19 -19.13
CA ARG A 246 10.46 14.06 -18.22
C ARG A 246 10.30 14.61 -16.81
N LEU A 247 9.39 14.06 -16.03
CA LEU A 247 9.21 14.48 -14.63
C LEU A 247 10.47 14.20 -13.81
N VAL A 248 11.18 13.09 -14.07
CA VAL A 248 12.43 12.75 -13.36
C VAL A 248 13.47 13.86 -13.41
N ASN A 249 13.51 14.65 -14.49
CA ASN A 249 14.46 15.75 -14.64
C ASN A 249 14.28 16.85 -13.59
N PHE A 250 13.16 16.86 -12.87
CA PHE A 250 12.85 17.82 -11.82
C PHE A 250 12.84 17.21 -10.41
N ALA A 251 13.31 15.97 -10.24
CA ALA A 251 13.25 15.25 -8.96
C ALA A 251 13.92 16.02 -7.82
N ASP A 252 15.15 16.51 -8.04
CA ASP A 252 15.91 17.26 -7.05
C ASP A 252 15.20 18.56 -6.65
N GLU A 253 14.81 19.39 -7.63
CA GLU A 253 14.13 20.66 -7.39
C GLU A 253 12.78 20.45 -6.69
N PHE A 254 12.04 19.39 -7.06
CA PHE A 254 10.75 19.10 -6.46
C PHE A 254 10.90 18.66 -5.00
N TYR A 255 11.88 17.80 -4.70
CA TYR A 255 12.23 17.42 -3.32
C TYR A 255 12.72 18.60 -2.50
N GLU A 256 13.57 19.47 -3.05
CA GLU A 256 14.03 20.69 -2.39
C GLU A 256 12.86 21.58 -1.96
N VAL A 257 11.82 21.73 -2.79
CA VAL A 257 10.66 22.56 -2.43
C VAL A 257 9.89 21.97 -1.23
N TYR A 258 9.83 20.63 -1.08
CA TYR A 258 9.29 20.03 0.13
C TYR A 258 10.12 20.41 1.36
N LEU A 259 11.45 20.35 1.28
CA LEU A 259 12.34 20.71 2.38
C LEU A 259 12.25 22.20 2.73
N GLU A 260 12.20 23.08 1.73
CA GLU A 260 12.00 24.53 1.92
C GLU A 260 10.69 24.81 2.66
N LEU A 261 9.60 24.17 2.24
CA LEU A 261 8.29 24.31 2.88
C LEU A 261 8.26 23.76 4.30
N GLN A 262 8.94 22.64 4.57
CA GLN A 262 9.09 22.11 5.92
C GLN A 262 9.87 23.10 6.80
N LEU A 263 10.97 23.67 6.28
CA LEU A 263 11.78 24.65 6.98
C LEU A 263 10.99 25.91 7.33
N GLU A 264 10.23 26.46 6.38
CA GLU A 264 9.34 27.62 6.57
C GLU A 264 8.30 27.42 7.67
N LYS A 265 7.95 26.15 7.99
CA LYS A 265 6.88 25.79 8.92
C LYS A 265 7.36 25.11 10.20
N GLY A 266 8.67 24.98 10.40
CA GLY A 266 9.22 24.30 11.59
C GLY A 266 9.01 22.79 11.60
N LEU A 267 8.87 22.15 10.43
CA LEU A 267 8.57 20.73 10.26
C LEU A 267 9.83 19.87 9.99
N GLN A 268 11.03 20.37 10.31
CA GLN A 268 12.29 19.73 9.91
C GLN A 268 12.54 18.35 10.56
N ASN A 269 11.80 18.02 11.63
CA ASN A 269 11.87 16.71 12.26
C ASN A 269 11.16 15.62 11.44
N ASN A 270 10.36 15.98 10.43
CA ASN A 270 9.68 15.04 9.56
C ASN A 270 10.65 14.48 8.52
N LYS A 271 11.24 13.34 8.84
CA LYS A 271 12.24 12.66 8.00
C LYS A 271 11.67 11.99 6.75
N GLU A 272 10.34 11.89 6.65
CA GLU A 272 9.65 11.25 5.53
C GLU A 272 8.45 12.06 5.07
N ILE A 273 8.21 12.06 3.77
CA ILE A 273 7.09 12.72 3.11
C ILE A 273 6.07 11.63 2.74
N PRO A 274 4.82 11.67 3.23
CA PRO A 274 3.84 10.64 2.95
C PRO A 274 3.48 10.59 1.46
N MET A 275 3.49 9.38 0.90
CA MET A 275 3.21 9.10 -0.51
C MET A 275 1.91 9.76 -1.01
N GLN A 276 0.85 9.79 -0.20
CA GLN A 276 -0.42 10.44 -0.59
C GLN A 276 -0.23 11.89 -1.04
N TYR A 277 0.58 12.67 -0.31
CA TYR A 277 0.75 14.09 -0.61
C TYR A 277 1.64 14.29 -1.84
N VAL A 278 2.66 13.45 -2.01
CA VAL A 278 3.49 13.45 -3.22
C VAL A 278 2.67 13.09 -4.45
N THR A 279 1.85 12.03 -4.37
CA THR A 279 0.91 11.66 -5.43
C THR A 279 0.01 12.83 -5.80
N LEU A 280 -0.65 13.45 -4.82
CA LEU A 280 -1.58 14.56 -5.08
C LEU A 280 -0.88 15.77 -5.70
N SER A 281 0.37 16.06 -5.31
CA SER A 281 1.16 17.12 -5.94
C SER A 281 1.51 16.80 -7.39
N ILE A 282 1.93 15.58 -7.69
CA ILE A 282 2.21 15.14 -9.08
C ILE A 282 0.95 15.19 -9.92
N GLU A 283 -0.17 14.67 -9.40
CA GLU A 283 -1.45 14.74 -10.08
C GLU A 283 -1.88 16.19 -10.34
N TYR A 284 -1.65 17.10 -9.38
CA TYR A 284 -1.92 18.52 -9.57
C TYR A 284 -1.08 19.10 -10.70
N ILE A 285 0.21 18.78 -10.76
CA ILE A 285 1.13 19.21 -11.81
C ILE A 285 0.64 18.72 -13.18
N LEU A 286 0.40 17.42 -13.31
CA LEU A 286 -0.08 16.81 -14.56
C LEU A 286 -1.39 17.45 -15.04
N LYS A 287 -2.36 17.64 -14.14
CA LYS A 287 -3.70 18.13 -14.49
C LYS A 287 -3.74 19.64 -14.78
N ASN A 288 -2.98 20.46 -14.07
CA ASN A 288 -3.06 21.93 -14.17
C ASN A 288 -1.95 22.54 -15.03
N TYR A 289 -0.78 21.91 -15.09
CA TYR A 289 0.36 22.43 -15.86
C TYR A 289 0.63 21.64 -17.14
N GLY A 290 -0.06 20.52 -17.34
CA GLY A 290 -0.01 19.76 -18.59
C GLY A 290 -0.83 20.38 -19.73
N PHE A 291 -0.77 19.72 -20.87
CA PHE A 291 -1.36 20.03 -22.18
C PHE A 291 -2.84 20.41 -22.13
N PHE A 292 -3.62 19.77 -21.26
CA PHE A 292 -5.06 20.02 -21.16
C PHE A 292 -5.42 21.28 -20.33
N SER A 293 -4.43 22.00 -19.83
CA SER A 293 -4.62 23.21 -19.02
C SER A 293 -3.56 24.27 -19.38
N GLU A 294 -2.69 24.69 -18.44
CA GLU A 294 -1.73 25.78 -18.68
C GLU A 294 -0.64 25.43 -19.71
N ASN A 295 -0.42 24.14 -20.03
CA ASN A 295 0.56 23.64 -21.00
C ASN A 295 1.96 24.27 -20.83
N VAL A 296 2.49 24.17 -19.60
CA VAL A 296 3.75 24.75 -19.22
C VAL A 296 4.91 23.89 -19.74
N GLN A 297 5.90 24.51 -20.39
CA GLN A 297 7.05 23.78 -20.94
C GLN A 297 8.11 23.41 -19.89
N LEU A 298 8.24 24.24 -18.85
CA LEU A 298 9.27 24.11 -17.82
C LEU A 298 8.65 24.31 -16.43
N LEU A 299 8.75 23.28 -15.60
CA LEU A 299 8.38 23.37 -14.20
C LEU A 299 9.44 24.16 -13.42
N ASN A 300 9.03 24.83 -12.35
CA ASN A 300 9.91 25.61 -11.50
C ASN A 300 9.40 25.59 -10.05
N LYS A 301 10.24 26.03 -9.11
CA LYS A 301 9.93 26.10 -7.67
C LYS A 301 8.56 26.68 -7.33
N ASN A 302 8.09 27.74 -8.02
CA ASN A 302 6.79 28.34 -7.70
C ASN A 302 5.61 27.42 -8.05
N LEU A 303 5.71 26.70 -9.17
CA LEU A 303 4.70 25.74 -9.59
C LEU A 303 4.69 24.51 -8.65
N PHE A 304 5.86 24.02 -8.26
CA PHE A 304 5.99 22.96 -7.26
C PHE A 304 5.39 23.39 -5.92
N LYS A 305 5.73 24.59 -5.44
CA LYS A 305 5.21 25.13 -4.18
C LYS A 305 3.68 25.20 -4.21
N LYS A 306 3.09 25.67 -5.31
CA LYS A 306 1.63 25.70 -5.50
C LYS A 306 1.03 24.29 -5.48
N ALA A 307 1.63 23.33 -6.18
CA ALA A 307 1.16 21.93 -6.18
C ALA A 307 1.26 21.25 -4.80
N ILE A 308 2.34 21.50 -4.05
CA ILE A 308 2.53 20.95 -2.69
C ILE A 308 1.52 21.55 -1.72
N ILE A 309 1.30 22.87 -1.76
CA ILE A 309 0.28 23.51 -0.92
C ILE A 309 -1.12 22.95 -1.22
N ASN A 310 -1.47 22.78 -2.50
CA ASN A 310 -2.77 22.23 -2.90
C ASN A 310 -2.97 20.76 -2.52
N SER A 311 -1.90 19.99 -2.33
CA SER A 311 -2.00 18.60 -1.83
C SER A 311 -2.51 18.51 -0.39
N GLY A 312 -2.45 19.63 0.37
CA GLY A 312 -2.76 19.67 1.79
C GLY A 312 -1.64 19.13 2.69
N TYR A 313 -0.44 18.86 2.14
CA TYR A 313 0.71 18.32 2.86
C TYR A 313 1.00 19.08 4.17
N ILE A 314 1.26 20.38 4.04
CA ILE A 314 1.66 21.23 5.17
C ILE A 314 0.59 21.28 6.25
N GLN A 315 -0.68 21.43 5.86
CA GLN A 315 -1.78 21.45 6.82
C GLN A 315 -1.88 20.13 7.59
N SER A 316 -1.66 18.99 6.92
CA SER A 316 -1.68 17.70 7.60
C SER A 316 -0.52 17.50 8.55
N GLU A 317 0.69 17.94 8.19
CA GLU A 317 1.86 17.78 9.06
C GLU A 317 1.78 18.70 10.29
N LEU A 318 1.25 19.91 10.15
CA LEU A 318 1.00 20.81 11.28
C LEU A 318 0.03 20.20 12.31
N VAL A 319 -1.05 19.55 11.84
CA VAL A 319 -2.00 18.88 12.74
C VAL A 319 -1.36 17.74 13.52
N LEU A 320 -0.34 17.07 12.96
CA LEU A 320 0.36 16.00 13.65
C LEU A 320 1.34 16.55 14.70
N LEU A 321 1.99 17.68 14.42
CA LEU A 321 2.82 18.36 15.42
C LEU A 321 2.03 18.87 16.63
N ASP A 322 0.80 19.35 16.44
CA ASP A 322 -0.03 19.86 17.54
C ASP A 322 -0.50 18.77 18.52
N VAL A 323 -0.28 17.48 18.19
CA VAL A 323 -0.74 16.31 18.97
C VAL A 323 0.41 15.65 19.75
N ASP A 324 1.67 15.91 19.38
CA ASP A 324 2.88 15.36 20.03
C ASP A 324 3.43 16.29 21.15
#